data_AF-A0A8B7TYY8-F1
#
_entry.id   AF-A0A8B7TYY8-F1
#
_cell.length_a   1.000
_cell.length_b   1.000
_cell.length_c   1.000
_cell.angle_alpha   90.00
_cell.angle_beta   90.00
_cell.angle_gamma   90.00
#
_symmetry.space_group_name_H-M   'P 1'
#
loop_
_entity.id
_entity.type
_entity.pdbx_description
1 polymer ?
#
loop_
_entity_poly.entity_id
_entity_poly.type
_entity_poly.pdbx_seq_one_letter_code
_entity_poly.pdbx_strand_id
1 'polypeptide(L)'
;VQNGFIMIFQIVVGCEATSCGDLHSVMLEYTKDARSDSWQLVQTQCLPSSSNSIGCSPFQFHEATIYNAVNSSSWKRITIQLPDHVSSSATQFRWIQKGEETEKQSWAIDHVYIGEACPKLCSGHGYCTTGAVCICDESFQGDDCSVFSHDLPSYIKDNFESARVTEANWETIQGGVIGSGCGQLAPYAHGDSLYFNGCQIRQAATKPLDLTRASKIMFVLQIGSTSQTDSCNSDLNGPHAVDKAVLLQYSVNNGITWHVIAQHQPKDFTQAQRVSYNVPLEARMKGVLLRWWQPRHNGTGHDQWALDHVEVVLVSTRKQNYMMNFSRQHGLRHFYNRRRRSLRRYP
;
A
#
# COMPACT_ATOMS: atom_id res chain seq x y z
N VAL A 1 8.01 -18.08 -20.50
CA VAL A 1 8.01 -16.86 -19.67
C VAL A 1 9.43 -16.31 -19.63
N GLN A 2 9.63 -15.01 -19.83
CA GLN A 2 10.95 -14.36 -19.78
C GLN A 2 11.05 -13.45 -18.54
N ASN A 3 12.28 -13.09 -18.15
CA ASN A 3 12.51 -12.13 -17.06
C ASN A 3 11.87 -10.78 -17.41
N GLY A 4 11.28 -10.13 -16.41
CA GLY A 4 10.59 -8.85 -16.57
C GLY A 4 9.18 -8.95 -17.18
N PHE A 5 8.67 -10.16 -17.43
CA PHE A 5 7.26 -10.34 -17.80
C PHE A 5 6.33 -9.97 -16.64
N ILE A 6 5.10 -9.63 -16.97
CA ILE A 6 4.03 -9.33 -16.01
C ILE A 6 2.86 -10.27 -16.24
N MET A 7 2.04 -10.42 -15.20
CA MET A 7 0.75 -11.06 -15.26
C MET A 7 -0.32 -10.07 -14.81
N ILE A 8 -1.33 -9.85 -15.64
CA ILE A 8 -2.52 -9.06 -15.31
C ILE A 8 -3.73 -9.97 -15.44
N PHE A 9 -4.64 -9.92 -14.48
CA PHE A 9 -5.95 -10.57 -14.57
C PHE A 9 -6.93 -9.86 -13.64
N GLN A 10 -8.22 -10.13 -13.82
CA GLN A 10 -9.24 -9.79 -12.85
C GLN A 10 -9.69 -11.05 -12.12
N ILE A 11 -9.99 -10.92 -10.83
CA ILE A 11 -10.52 -12.02 -10.02
C ILE A 11 -11.62 -11.52 -9.09
N VAL A 12 -12.60 -12.39 -8.87
CA VAL A 12 -13.62 -12.25 -7.82
C VAL A 12 -13.84 -13.62 -7.17
N VAL A 13 -13.97 -13.64 -5.85
CA VAL A 13 -14.18 -14.84 -5.04
C VAL A 13 -15.32 -14.59 -4.07
N GLY A 14 -16.34 -15.45 -4.07
CA GLY A 14 -17.44 -15.43 -3.12
C GLY A 14 -18.46 -14.29 -3.28
N CYS A 15 -18.32 -13.41 -4.29
CA CYS A 15 -19.23 -12.31 -4.68
C CYS A 15 -20.04 -11.67 -3.53
N GLU A 16 -19.58 -10.51 -3.03
CA GLU A 16 -20.25 -9.77 -1.94
C GLU A 16 -20.34 -10.54 -0.61
N ALA A 17 -19.47 -11.54 -0.40
CA ALA A 17 -19.43 -12.24 0.88
C ALA A 17 -19.17 -11.26 2.04
N THR A 18 -20.08 -11.28 3.01
CA THR A 18 -19.99 -10.47 4.23
C THR A 18 -19.34 -11.23 5.38
N SER A 19 -19.24 -12.55 5.27
CA SER A 19 -18.61 -13.41 6.27
C SER A 19 -17.10 -13.48 6.09
N CYS A 20 -16.37 -13.57 7.19
CA CYS A 20 -14.91 -13.76 7.20
C CYS A 20 -14.49 -15.24 7.13
N GLY A 21 -15.42 -16.14 6.79
CA GLY A 21 -15.12 -17.55 6.58
C GLY A 21 -14.31 -17.75 5.30
N ASP A 22 -13.11 -18.34 5.44
CA ASP A 22 -12.31 -18.81 4.30
C ASP A 22 -12.82 -20.18 3.85
N LEU A 23 -13.88 -20.19 3.03
CA LEU A 23 -14.41 -21.40 2.39
C LEU A 23 -13.57 -21.74 1.14
N HIS A 24 -12.30 -22.00 1.41
CA HIS A 24 -11.22 -22.30 0.46
C HIS A 24 -10.81 -21.17 -0.46
N SER A 25 -9.58 -20.72 -0.27
CA SER A 25 -8.92 -19.72 -1.13
C SER A 25 -8.52 -20.28 -2.50
N VAL A 26 -8.55 -19.41 -3.51
CA VAL A 26 -7.99 -19.62 -4.84
C VAL A 26 -6.50 -19.27 -4.81
N MET A 27 -5.63 -20.23 -5.10
CA MET A 27 -4.19 -20.03 -5.20
C MET A 27 -3.77 -19.86 -6.64
N LEU A 28 -2.97 -18.84 -6.92
CA LEU A 28 -2.24 -18.71 -8.18
C LEU A 28 -0.85 -19.32 -8.00
N GLU A 29 -0.62 -20.42 -8.72
CA GLU A 29 0.57 -21.25 -8.65
C GLU A 29 1.28 -21.34 -10.00
N TYR A 30 2.55 -21.72 -9.98
CA TYR A 30 3.36 -22.04 -11.15
C TYR A 30 4.08 -23.38 -10.99
N THR A 31 4.45 -23.95 -12.13
CA THR A 31 5.44 -25.04 -12.24
C THR A 31 6.38 -24.73 -13.40
N LYS A 32 7.62 -25.20 -13.29
CA LYS A 32 8.63 -25.18 -14.38
C LYS A 32 8.79 -26.54 -15.05
N ASP A 33 8.18 -27.58 -14.49
CA ASP A 33 8.21 -28.93 -15.02
C ASP A 33 6.77 -29.45 -15.15
N ALA A 34 6.26 -29.39 -16.38
CA ALA A 34 4.92 -29.86 -16.74
C ALA A 34 4.74 -31.37 -16.55
N ARG A 35 5.81 -32.15 -16.31
CA ARG A 35 5.74 -33.58 -16.03
C ARG A 35 5.61 -33.90 -14.54
N SER A 36 5.86 -32.93 -13.68
CA SER A 36 5.73 -33.08 -12.23
C SER A 36 4.43 -32.42 -11.75
N ASP A 37 3.78 -33.00 -10.74
CA ASP A 37 2.67 -32.33 -10.04
C ASP A 37 3.16 -31.42 -8.89
N SER A 38 4.39 -30.91 -9.01
CA SER A 38 4.99 -30.00 -8.05
C SER A 38 4.65 -28.55 -8.42
N TRP A 39 3.71 -27.96 -7.70
CA TRP A 39 3.28 -26.57 -7.88
C TRP A 39 3.65 -25.71 -6.68
N GLN A 40 4.00 -24.45 -6.95
CA GLN A 40 4.38 -23.46 -5.94
C GLN A 40 3.64 -22.15 -6.20
N LEU A 41 3.41 -21.35 -5.16
CA LEU A 41 2.81 -20.02 -5.33
C LEU A 41 3.68 -19.13 -6.22
N VAL A 42 3.05 -18.35 -7.09
CA VAL A 42 3.76 -17.37 -7.94
C VAL A 42 4.49 -16.34 -7.08
N GLN A 43 3.82 -15.82 -6.04
CA GLN A 43 4.46 -15.04 -4.99
C GLN A 43 4.06 -15.57 -3.61
N THR A 44 5.06 -15.83 -2.78
CA THR A 44 4.85 -16.08 -1.35
C THR A 44 4.61 -14.77 -0.61
N GLN A 45 4.06 -14.85 0.59
CA GLN A 45 3.90 -13.66 1.44
C GLN A 45 5.27 -13.04 1.73
N CYS A 46 5.33 -11.71 1.75
CA CYS A 46 6.48 -10.95 2.19
C CYS A 46 6.02 -9.99 3.28
N LEU A 47 6.26 -10.37 4.53
CA LEU A 47 5.81 -9.69 5.75
C LEU A 47 7.00 -9.35 6.66
N PRO A 48 6.82 -8.53 7.71
CA PRO A 48 7.91 -8.18 8.63
C PRO A 48 8.67 -9.39 9.20
N SER A 49 8.01 -10.50 9.54
CA SER A 49 8.66 -11.71 10.05
C SER A 49 9.53 -12.42 9.00
N SER A 50 9.18 -12.30 7.71
CA SER A 50 9.87 -12.94 6.59
C SER A 50 10.78 -11.98 5.82
N SER A 51 11.12 -10.82 6.39
CA SER A 51 11.91 -9.78 5.71
C SER A 51 13.30 -10.24 5.26
N ASN A 52 13.82 -11.30 5.88
CA ASN A 52 15.13 -11.89 5.57
C ASN A 52 15.02 -13.08 4.60
N SER A 53 13.81 -13.47 4.21
CA SER A 53 13.59 -14.56 3.27
C SER A 53 13.96 -14.12 1.85
N ILE A 54 14.53 -15.05 1.08
CA ILE A 54 14.89 -14.82 -0.33
C ILE A 54 13.63 -14.41 -1.10
N GLY A 55 13.71 -13.32 -1.87
CA GLY A 55 12.58 -12.80 -2.64
C GLY A 55 11.65 -11.86 -1.86
N CYS A 56 11.88 -11.64 -0.56
CA CYS A 56 11.17 -10.63 0.22
C CYS A 56 12.06 -9.40 0.42
N SER A 57 11.50 -8.21 0.17
CA SER A 57 12.18 -6.93 0.41
C SER A 57 11.61 -6.29 1.68
N PRO A 58 12.43 -5.86 2.65
CA PRO A 58 11.95 -5.16 3.85
C PRO A 58 11.30 -3.80 3.53
N PHE A 59 11.44 -3.33 2.28
CA PHE A 59 10.85 -2.10 1.79
C PHE A 59 9.54 -2.32 1.02
N GLN A 60 9.18 -3.55 0.69
CA GLN A 60 7.99 -3.88 -0.10
C GLN A 60 7.29 -5.12 0.46
N PHE A 61 6.38 -4.91 1.39
CA PHE A 61 5.54 -5.99 1.94
C PHE A 61 4.26 -6.18 1.14
N HIS A 62 3.90 -7.43 0.91
CA HIS A 62 2.72 -7.85 0.16
C HIS A 62 2.23 -9.22 0.62
N GLU A 63 0.95 -9.49 0.35
CA GLU A 63 0.36 -10.81 0.56
C GLU A 63 0.86 -11.84 -0.47
N ALA A 64 0.62 -13.11 -0.18
CA ALA A 64 0.81 -14.18 -1.15
C ALA A 64 -0.22 -14.09 -2.28
N THR A 65 0.03 -14.79 -3.40
CA THR A 65 -0.92 -14.94 -4.51
C THR A 65 -2.05 -15.92 -4.17
N ILE A 66 -2.78 -15.58 -3.11
CA ILE A 66 -3.92 -16.32 -2.53
C ILE A 66 -5.10 -15.35 -2.45
N TYR A 67 -6.21 -15.73 -3.08
CA TYR A 67 -7.41 -14.91 -3.20
C TYR A 67 -8.59 -15.60 -2.56
N ASN A 68 -9.34 -14.87 -1.76
CA ASN A 68 -10.52 -15.36 -1.06
C ASN A 68 -11.59 -14.28 -1.02
N ALA A 69 -12.76 -14.62 -0.48
CA ALA A 69 -13.83 -13.65 -0.37
C ALA A 69 -13.50 -12.48 0.59
N VAL A 70 -12.46 -12.59 1.42
CA VAL A 70 -12.01 -11.51 2.28
C VAL A 70 -11.24 -10.43 1.52
N ASN A 71 -10.39 -10.84 0.57
CA ASN A 71 -9.50 -9.92 -0.15
C ASN A 71 -9.95 -9.61 -1.59
N SER A 72 -10.93 -10.35 -2.11
CA SER A 72 -11.37 -10.34 -3.51
C SER A 72 -12.89 -10.57 -3.66
N SER A 73 -13.73 -10.07 -2.76
CA SER A 73 -15.21 -10.19 -2.83
C SER A 73 -15.87 -9.44 -3.99
N SER A 74 -15.16 -8.48 -4.59
CA SER A 74 -15.55 -7.75 -5.80
C SER A 74 -14.48 -7.91 -6.87
N TRP A 75 -14.85 -7.68 -8.14
CA TRP A 75 -13.90 -7.70 -9.25
C TRP A 75 -12.69 -6.81 -8.97
N LYS A 76 -11.53 -7.43 -8.90
CA LYS A 76 -10.27 -6.76 -8.59
C LYS A 76 -9.25 -7.07 -9.66
N ARG A 77 -8.66 -6.02 -10.24
CA ARG A 77 -7.53 -6.15 -11.15
C ARG A 77 -6.27 -6.41 -10.35
N ILE A 78 -5.59 -7.50 -10.68
CA ILE A 78 -4.32 -7.91 -10.10
C ILE A 78 -3.25 -7.75 -11.16
N THR A 79 -2.20 -7.01 -10.84
CA THR A 79 -1.00 -6.86 -11.67
C THR A 79 0.20 -7.36 -10.87
N ILE A 80 0.86 -8.39 -11.38
CA ILE A 80 2.03 -9.01 -10.75
C ILE A 80 3.22 -8.82 -11.69
N GLN A 81 4.29 -8.21 -11.19
CA GLN A 81 5.60 -8.36 -11.82
C GLN A 81 6.09 -9.77 -11.52
N LEU A 82 6.24 -10.59 -12.56
CA LEU A 82 6.59 -11.99 -12.37
C LEU A 82 8.01 -12.08 -11.79
N PRO A 83 8.20 -12.73 -10.62
CA PRO A 83 9.52 -12.88 -10.04
C PRO A 83 10.49 -13.64 -10.94
N ASP A 84 11.78 -13.34 -10.89
CA ASP A 84 12.78 -14.03 -11.72
C ASP A 84 12.78 -15.55 -11.54
N HIS A 85 12.43 -16.03 -10.33
CA HIS A 85 12.36 -17.46 -10.04
C HIS A 85 11.23 -18.19 -10.78
N VAL A 86 10.24 -17.50 -11.36
CA VAL A 86 9.22 -18.14 -12.21
C VAL A 86 9.63 -18.24 -13.68
N SER A 87 10.70 -17.57 -14.11
CA SER A 87 11.13 -17.58 -15.51
C SER A 87 11.66 -18.93 -15.98
N SER A 88 11.05 -19.46 -17.05
CA SER A 88 11.45 -20.65 -17.80
C SER A 88 10.68 -20.70 -19.13
N SER A 89 11.22 -21.43 -20.12
CA SER A 89 10.50 -21.73 -21.36
C SER A 89 9.31 -22.67 -21.12
N ALA A 90 9.34 -23.46 -20.04
CA ALA A 90 8.32 -24.45 -19.69
C ALA A 90 7.38 -24.00 -18.55
N THR A 91 7.44 -22.73 -18.11
CA THR A 91 6.58 -22.25 -17.02
C THR A 91 5.10 -22.35 -17.38
N GLN A 92 4.32 -23.00 -16.53
CA GLN A 92 2.87 -23.03 -16.58
C GLN A 92 2.30 -22.37 -15.31
N PHE A 93 1.13 -21.77 -15.43
CA PHE A 93 0.40 -21.16 -14.32
C PHE A 93 -0.95 -21.84 -14.15
N ARG A 94 -1.45 -21.89 -12.92
CA ARG A 94 -2.82 -22.30 -12.64
C ARG A 94 -3.43 -21.46 -11.53
N TRP A 95 -4.74 -21.22 -11.65
CA TRP A 95 -5.58 -20.79 -10.55
C TRP A 95 -6.31 -22.04 -10.04
N ILE A 96 -6.15 -22.35 -8.76
CA ILE A 96 -6.69 -23.57 -8.18
C ILE A 96 -7.28 -23.31 -6.80
N GLN A 97 -8.50 -23.80 -6.60
CA GLN A 97 -9.15 -23.87 -5.28
C GLN A 97 -9.05 -25.32 -4.79
N LYS A 98 -8.14 -25.58 -3.85
CA LYS A 98 -7.92 -26.91 -3.26
C LYS A 98 -8.93 -27.16 -2.13
N GLY A 99 -9.17 -28.43 -1.81
CA GLY A 99 -10.06 -28.87 -0.74
C GLY A 99 -11.02 -29.95 -1.21
N GLU A 100 -11.29 -30.92 -0.34
CA GLU A 100 -12.25 -32.02 -0.58
C GLU A 100 -13.65 -31.70 -0.04
N GLU A 101 -13.82 -30.56 0.64
CA GLU A 101 -15.10 -30.16 1.22
C GLU A 101 -16.13 -29.81 0.13
N THR A 102 -17.39 -30.09 0.46
CA THR A 102 -18.52 -29.90 -0.45
C THR A 102 -18.92 -28.43 -0.62
N GLU A 103 -18.68 -27.59 0.39
CA GLU A 103 -18.99 -26.17 0.34
C GLU A 103 -17.74 -25.36 -0.07
N LYS A 104 -17.76 -24.84 -1.29
CA LYS A 104 -16.71 -23.97 -1.84
C LYS A 104 -17.31 -22.66 -2.29
N GLN A 105 -16.60 -21.56 -2.06
CA GLN A 105 -16.96 -20.28 -2.66
C GLN A 105 -16.72 -20.32 -4.17
N SER A 106 -17.74 -19.95 -4.94
CA SER A 106 -17.61 -19.72 -6.38
C SER A 106 -16.63 -18.56 -6.64
N TRP A 107 -15.87 -18.67 -7.73
CA TRP A 107 -14.92 -17.65 -8.16
C TRP A 107 -14.87 -17.57 -9.67
N ALA A 108 -14.43 -16.42 -10.18
CA ALA A 108 -14.23 -16.20 -11.61
C ALA A 108 -12.96 -15.40 -11.85
N ILE A 109 -12.35 -15.63 -13.01
CA ILE A 109 -11.24 -14.84 -13.54
C ILE A 109 -11.60 -14.28 -14.91
N ASP A 110 -11.04 -13.13 -15.25
CA ASP A 110 -11.24 -12.49 -16.55
C ASP A 110 -9.98 -11.70 -16.97
N HIS A 111 -9.91 -11.31 -18.24
CA HIS A 111 -8.87 -10.42 -18.79
C HIS A 111 -7.42 -10.84 -18.48
N VAL A 112 -7.11 -12.14 -18.66
CA VAL A 112 -5.77 -12.67 -18.40
C VAL A 112 -4.78 -12.23 -19.47
N TYR A 113 -3.73 -11.52 -19.07
CA TYR A 113 -2.58 -11.16 -19.87
C TYR A 113 -1.30 -11.64 -19.18
N ILE A 114 -0.45 -12.37 -19.92
CA ILE A 114 0.88 -12.79 -19.46
C ILE A 114 1.86 -12.47 -20.58
N GLY A 115 2.74 -11.50 -20.36
CA GLY A 115 3.59 -11.01 -21.44
C GLY A 115 4.57 -9.94 -20.98
N GLU A 116 5.14 -9.25 -21.96
CA GLU A 116 6.07 -8.14 -21.73
C GLU A 116 5.42 -7.03 -20.90
N ALA A 117 6.22 -6.42 -20.02
CA ALA A 117 5.78 -5.31 -19.20
C ALA A 117 5.53 -4.06 -20.05
N CYS A 118 4.36 -3.45 -19.89
CA CYS A 118 4.11 -2.12 -20.43
C CYS A 118 4.88 -1.04 -19.66
N PRO A 119 5.12 0.14 -20.27
CA PRO A 119 5.73 1.29 -19.60
C PRO A 119 5.07 1.57 -18.25
N LYS A 120 5.88 1.56 -17.18
CA LYS A 120 5.45 1.76 -15.78
C LYS A 120 4.22 0.95 -15.35
N LEU A 121 3.97 -0.21 -15.97
CA LEU A 121 2.77 -1.02 -15.71
C LEU A 121 1.47 -0.24 -15.93
N CYS A 122 1.45 0.63 -16.93
CA CYS A 122 0.32 1.53 -17.21
C CYS A 122 -0.08 2.36 -15.98
N SER A 123 0.91 2.67 -15.11
CA SER A 123 0.72 3.38 -13.84
C SER A 123 -0.36 2.79 -12.92
N GLY A 124 -0.80 1.55 -13.17
CA GLY A 124 -1.95 0.92 -12.52
C GLY A 124 -3.32 1.51 -12.89
N HIS A 125 -3.40 2.28 -13.97
CA HIS A 125 -4.59 2.91 -14.51
C HIS A 125 -4.91 2.44 -15.93
N GLY A 126 -4.66 1.16 -16.22
CA GLY A 126 -4.97 0.58 -17.51
C GLY A 126 -4.64 -0.91 -17.60
N TYR A 127 -4.80 -1.44 -18.81
CA TYR A 127 -4.41 -2.80 -19.20
C TYR A 127 -3.21 -2.76 -20.13
N CYS A 128 -2.36 -3.78 -20.02
CA CYS A 128 -1.28 -4.00 -20.96
C CYS A 128 -1.74 -4.94 -22.08
N THR A 129 -1.43 -4.59 -23.33
CA THR A 129 -1.71 -5.44 -24.49
C THR A 129 -0.43 -5.89 -25.20
N THR A 130 -0.57 -6.87 -26.09
CA THR A 130 0.53 -7.33 -26.95
C THR A 130 1.22 -6.14 -27.64
N GLY A 131 2.55 -6.13 -27.61
CA GLY A 131 3.37 -5.00 -28.10
C GLY A 131 3.73 -3.97 -27.02
N ALA A 132 3.48 -4.27 -25.74
CA ALA A 132 3.80 -3.41 -24.59
C ALA A 132 3.13 -2.02 -24.67
N VAL A 133 1.85 -2.00 -25.07
CA VAL A 133 1.03 -0.79 -25.18
C VAL A 133 -0.03 -0.76 -24.07
N CYS A 134 -0.23 0.42 -23.46
CA CYS A 134 -1.24 0.62 -22.44
C CYS A 134 -2.59 1.06 -23.03
N ILE A 135 -3.66 0.42 -22.58
CA ILE A 135 -5.05 0.89 -22.77
C ILE A 135 -5.53 1.46 -21.43
N CYS A 136 -5.69 2.77 -21.37
CA CYS A 136 -6.01 3.47 -20.12
C CYS A 136 -7.47 3.29 -19.69
N ASP A 137 -7.65 3.25 -18.38
CA ASP A 137 -8.96 3.32 -17.74
C ASP A 137 -9.60 4.69 -17.99
N GLU A 138 -10.91 4.78 -17.79
CA GLU A 138 -11.65 6.04 -17.88
C GLU A 138 -10.99 7.10 -16.97
N SER A 139 -10.89 8.33 -17.47
CA SER A 139 -10.28 9.48 -16.79
C SER A 139 -8.74 9.52 -16.72
N PHE A 140 -8.05 8.55 -17.34
CA PHE A 140 -6.58 8.48 -17.44
C PHE A 140 -6.09 8.54 -18.90
N GLN A 141 -4.92 9.14 -19.11
CA GLN A 141 -4.34 9.38 -20.43
C GLN A 141 -2.80 9.25 -20.43
N GLY A 142 -2.22 9.34 -21.63
CA GLY A 142 -0.78 9.22 -21.87
C GLY A 142 -0.35 7.79 -22.18
N ASP A 143 0.86 7.64 -22.70
CA ASP A 143 1.39 6.35 -23.16
C ASP A 143 1.53 5.30 -22.03
N ASP A 144 1.62 5.76 -20.78
CA ASP A 144 1.70 4.95 -19.56
C ASP A 144 0.51 5.15 -18.61
N CYS A 145 -0.56 5.82 -19.05
CA CYS A 145 -1.76 6.11 -18.26
C CYS A 145 -1.52 6.89 -16.95
N SER A 146 -0.42 7.66 -16.88
CA SER A 146 -0.07 8.45 -15.68
C SER A 146 -0.76 9.83 -15.61
N VAL A 147 -1.43 10.27 -16.68
CA VAL A 147 -2.05 11.61 -16.74
C VAL A 147 -3.49 11.55 -16.25
N PHE A 148 -3.76 12.26 -15.16
CA PHE A 148 -5.11 12.45 -14.62
C PHE A 148 -5.87 13.52 -15.43
N SER A 149 -7.13 13.26 -15.73
CA SER A 149 -8.04 14.22 -16.38
C SER A 149 -8.47 15.39 -15.49
N HIS A 150 -8.29 15.28 -14.18
CA HIS A 150 -8.67 16.29 -13.19
C HIS A 150 -7.52 16.55 -12.19
N ASP A 151 -7.61 17.68 -11.48
CA ASP A 151 -6.63 18.02 -10.45
C ASP A 151 -6.82 17.15 -9.20
N LEU A 152 -5.69 16.66 -8.68
CA LEU A 152 -5.67 15.85 -7.46
C LEU A 152 -5.57 16.74 -6.22
N PRO A 153 -6.22 16.34 -5.10
CA PRO A 153 -6.05 17.03 -3.83
C PRO A 153 -4.59 16.94 -3.36
N SER A 154 -4.04 18.08 -2.93
CA SER A 154 -2.68 18.17 -2.41
C SER A 154 -2.59 18.05 -0.88
N TYR A 155 -3.74 17.85 -0.23
CA TYR A 155 -3.83 17.67 1.20
C TYR A 155 -4.90 16.64 1.53
N ILE A 156 -4.73 16.00 2.68
CA ILE A 156 -5.75 15.20 3.35
C ILE A 156 -5.75 15.66 4.80
N LYS A 157 -6.94 15.82 5.37
CA LYS A 157 -7.13 16.06 6.80
C LYS A 157 -8.39 15.34 7.24
N ASP A 158 -8.24 14.42 8.17
CA ASP A 158 -9.37 13.67 8.72
C ASP A 158 -9.16 13.43 10.22
N ASN A 159 -10.14 13.82 11.01
CA ASN A 159 -10.20 13.61 12.46
C ASN A 159 -11.36 12.67 12.84
N PHE A 160 -12.05 12.07 11.86
CA PHE A 160 -13.03 11.01 12.08
C PHE A 160 -14.23 11.34 12.98
N GLU A 161 -14.47 12.62 13.29
CA GLU A 161 -15.64 13.10 14.05
C GLU A 161 -16.94 13.10 13.23
N SER A 162 -16.86 12.80 11.93
CA SER A 162 -18.04 12.65 11.08
C SER A 162 -18.63 11.26 11.23
N ALA A 163 -19.97 11.15 11.22
CA ALA A 163 -20.68 9.87 11.38
C ALA A 163 -20.27 8.78 10.37
N ARG A 164 -19.64 9.15 9.25
CA ARG A 164 -19.07 8.23 8.27
C ARG A 164 -17.75 8.78 7.75
N VAL A 165 -16.85 7.88 7.38
CA VAL A 165 -15.65 8.23 6.62
C VAL A 165 -16.07 8.87 5.30
N THR A 166 -15.47 10.01 4.96
CA THR A 166 -15.80 10.69 3.70
C THR A 166 -15.11 10.02 2.52
N GLU A 167 -15.89 9.70 1.47
CA GLU A 167 -15.36 9.24 0.18
C GLU A 167 -14.50 10.32 -0.52
N ALA A 168 -14.44 11.54 0.01
CA ALA A 168 -13.57 12.59 -0.49
C ALA A 168 -12.07 12.29 -0.23
N ASN A 169 -11.76 11.69 0.91
CA ASN A 169 -10.38 11.50 1.37
C ASN A 169 -9.85 10.07 1.11
N TRP A 170 -10.74 9.08 1.18
CA TRP A 170 -10.37 7.67 1.26
C TRP A 170 -10.89 6.89 0.07
N GLU A 171 -10.00 6.14 -0.57
CA GLU A 171 -10.33 5.21 -1.67
C GLU A 171 -10.88 3.91 -1.11
N THR A 172 -10.31 3.43 -0.01
CA THR A 172 -10.68 2.14 0.57
C THR A 172 -10.50 2.17 2.08
N ILE A 173 -11.57 1.84 2.81
CA ILE A 173 -11.52 1.46 4.22
C ILE A 173 -12.04 0.04 4.32
N GLN A 174 -11.19 -0.88 4.78
CA GLN A 174 -11.58 -2.28 5.02
C GLN A 174 -11.30 -2.63 6.48
N GLY A 175 -12.23 -3.35 7.09
CA GLY A 175 -12.11 -3.81 8.47
C GLY A 175 -12.13 -2.71 9.54
N GLY A 176 -12.35 -1.45 9.15
CA GLY A 176 -12.41 -0.28 10.03
C GLY A 176 -13.78 0.40 10.01
N VAL A 177 -14.17 0.97 11.15
CA VAL A 177 -15.39 1.75 11.33
C VAL A 177 -15.10 2.97 12.19
N ILE A 178 -15.92 4.02 12.10
CA ILE A 178 -15.85 5.16 13.02
C ILE A 178 -16.32 4.70 14.40
N GLY A 179 -15.54 4.99 15.43
CA GLY A 179 -15.94 4.80 16.82
C GLY A 179 -14.79 4.87 17.82
N SER A 180 -15.12 4.50 19.06
CA SER A 180 -14.24 4.65 20.22
C SER A 180 -13.79 3.30 20.81
N GLY A 181 -13.56 2.27 19.98
CA GLY A 181 -13.26 0.91 20.45
C GLY A 181 -11.98 0.80 21.29
N CYS A 182 -10.98 1.65 21.00
CA CYS A 182 -9.77 1.82 21.81
C CYS A 182 -9.85 2.98 22.83
N GLY A 183 -11.06 3.50 23.08
CA GLY A 183 -11.28 4.72 23.84
C GLY A 183 -10.82 5.96 23.08
N GLN A 184 -10.68 7.08 23.79
CA GLN A 184 -10.08 8.29 23.23
C GLN A 184 -8.56 8.11 23.13
N LEU A 185 -7.97 8.54 22.01
CA LEU A 185 -6.53 8.47 21.77
C LEU A 185 -5.78 9.62 22.47
N ALA A 186 -6.05 9.78 23.77
CA ALA A 186 -5.51 10.85 24.61
C ALA A 186 -4.01 10.66 24.88
N PRO A 187 -3.24 11.77 25.05
CA PRO A 187 -3.67 13.17 25.01
C PRO A 187 -3.68 13.78 23.60
N TYR A 188 -3.49 12.98 22.55
CA TYR A 188 -3.22 13.47 21.20
C TYR A 188 -4.47 13.63 20.34
N ALA A 189 -5.54 12.93 20.68
CA ALA A 189 -6.84 13.07 20.06
C ALA A 189 -7.98 12.78 21.05
N HIS A 190 -9.17 13.28 20.71
CA HIS A 190 -10.39 13.21 21.50
C HIS A 190 -11.54 12.94 20.55
N GLY A 191 -12.59 12.28 21.05
CA GLY A 191 -13.75 11.93 20.24
C GLY A 191 -13.64 10.54 19.62
N ASP A 192 -14.20 10.40 18.42
CA ASP A 192 -14.20 9.15 17.68
C ASP A 192 -12.91 8.99 16.88
N SER A 193 -12.62 7.76 16.47
CA SER A 193 -11.44 7.43 15.67
C SER A 193 -11.82 6.46 14.57
N LEU A 194 -10.94 6.27 13.59
CA LEU A 194 -11.06 5.14 12.68
C LEU A 194 -10.53 3.88 13.36
N TYR A 195 -11.46 3.04 13.83
CA TYR A 195 -11.20 1.87 14.67
C TYR A 195 -11.31 0.57 13.86
N PHE A 196 -10.27 -0.27 13.93
CA PHE A 196 -10.15 -1.52 13.18
C PHE A 196 -10.34 -2.74 14.07
N ASN A 197 -11.49 -3.40 13.90
CA ASN A 197 -11.87 -4.65 14.57
C ASN A 197 -12.53 -5.66 13.62
N GLY A 198 -12.65 -5.33 12.34
CA GLY A 198 -13.20 -6.24 11.35
C GLY A 198 -12.37 -7.51 11.24
N CYS A 199 -13.01 -8.60 10.84
CA CYS A 199 -12.34 -9.86 10.55
C CYS A 199 -11.84 -9.97 9.10
N GLN A 200 -12.17 -8.97 8.27
CA GLN A 200 -11.67 -8.79 6.90
C GLN A 200 -10.27 -8.16 6.90
N ILE A 201 -9.71 -7.86 5.73
CA ILE A 201 -8.51 -7.02 5.62
C ILE A 201 -8.71 -5.75 6.45
N ARG A 202 -7.71 -5.39 7.26
CA ARG A 202 -7.69 -4.12 8.00
C ARG A 202 -6.76 -3.14 7.31
N GLN A 203 -7.35 -2.23 6.53
CA GLN A 203 -6.60 -1.17 5.88
C GLN A 203 -7.38 0.12 5.69
N ALA A 204 -6.65 1.23 5.63
CA ALA A 204 -7.14 2.50 5.11
C ALA A 204 -6.19 2.98 4.01
N ALA A 205 -6.71 3.20 2.81
CA ALA A 205 -5.97 3.76 1.68
C ALA A 205 -6.62 5.08 1.22
N THR A 206 -5.79 6.11 1.02
CA THR A 206 -6.25 7.42 0.54
C THR A 206 -6.67 7.36 -0.92
N LYS A 207 -7.43 8.35 -1.38
CA LYS A 207 -7.50 8.66 -2.81
C LYS A 207 -6.12 9.11 -3.34
N PRO A 208 -5.91 9.10 -4.67
CA PRO A 208 -4.68 9.63 -5.26
C PRO A 208 -4.43 11.10 -4.85
N LEU A 209 -3.24 11.38 -4.32
CA LEU A 209 -2.84 12.71 -3.85
C LEU A 209 -1.78 13.33 -4.75
N ASP A 210 -1.78 14.66 -4.84
CA ASP A 210 -0.63 15.43 -5.32
C ASP A 210 0.33 15.73 -4.16
N LEU A 211 1.38 14.92 -4.04
CA LEU A 211 2.40 15.05 -2.99
C LEU A 211 3.65 15.81 -3.46
N THR A 212 3.62 16.47 -4.62
CA THR A 212 4.78 17.21 -5.17
C THR A 212 5.35 18.26 -4.20
N ARG A 213 4.47 18.86 -3.39
CA ARG A 213 4.83 19.86 -2.38
C ARG A 213 4.60 19.39 -0.94
N ALA A 214 4.31 18.11 -0.75
CA ALA A 214 4.09 17.55 0.58
C ALA A 214 5.42 17.44 1.34
N SER A 215 5.37 17.75 2.63
CA SER A 215 6.53 17.70 3.53
C SER A 215 6.42 16.54 4.50
N LYS A 216 5.28 16.40 5.17
CA LYS A 216 5.10 15.44 6.27
C LYS A 216 3.76 14.74 6.22
N ILE A 217 3.75 13.51 6.70
CA ILE A 217 2.56 12.71 7.00
C ILE A 217 2.48 12.61 8.52
N MET A 218 1.35 12.99 9.10
CA MET A 218 1.13 13.05 10.54
C MET A 218 -0.18 12.34 10.88
N PHE A 219 -0.21 11.62 11.99
CA PHE A 219 -1.40 10.96 12.51
C PHE A 219 -1.19 10.55 13.96
N VAL A 220 -2.27 10.18 14.63
CA VAL A 220 -2.28 9.53 15.94
C VAL A 220 -2.63 8.06 15.74
N LEU A 221 -1.86 7.18 16.38
CA LEU A 221 -2.04 5.73 16.28
C LEU A 221 -2.01 5.10 17.67
N GLN A 222 -2.88 4.12 17.88
CA GLN A 222 -2.83 3.20 19.02
C GLN A 222 -3.09 1.77 18.52
N ILE A 223 -2.30 0.80 18.99
CA ILE A 223 -2.41 -0.63 18.66
C ILE A 223 -2.58 -1.42 19.95
N GLY A 224 -3.77 -1.97 20.17
CA GLY A 224 -4.17 -2.52 21.45
C GLY A 224 -4.14 -1.47 22.56
N SER A 225 -4.14 -1.94 23.81
CA SER A 225 -4.05 -1.07 24.98
C SER A 225 -3.13 -1.69 26.02
N THR A 226 -2.59 -0.87 26.93
CA THR A 226 -1.82 -1.38 28.08
C THR A 226 -2.66 -2.29 28.98
N SER A 227 -3.96 -2.03 29.08
CA SER A 227 -4.91 -2.83 29.86
C SER A 227 -5.40 -4.09 29.14
N GLN A 228 -5.10 -4.25 27.84
CA GLN A 228 -5.50 -5.41 27.03
C GLN A 228 -7.00 -5.74 27.11
N THR A 229 -7.84 -4.72 27.01
CA THR A 229 -9.31 -4.86 27.05
C THR A 229 -9.86 -5.67 25.87
N ASP A 230 -11.05 -6.25 26.01
CA ASP A 230 -11.74 -7.00 24.94
C ASP A 230 -11.92 -6.18 23.65
N SER A 231 -12.17 -4.87 23.78
CA SER A 231 -12.36 -3.97 22.64
C SER A 231 -11.04 -3.42 22.06
N CYS A 232 -9.92 -3.55 22.77
CA CYS A 232 -8.64 -3.04 22.31
C CYS A 232 -7.48 -3.80 22.97
N ASN A 233 -7.15 -4.95 22.40
CA ASN A 233 -6.03 -5.79 22.79
C ASN A 233 -5.11 -6.06 21.59
N SER A 234 -3.91 -6.55 21.88
CA SER A 234 -2.95 -6.98 20.87
C SER A 234 -2.04 -8.05 21.43
N ASP A 235 -1.81 -9.10 20.66
CA ASP A 235 -0.85 -10.14 21.03
C ASP A 235 0.58 -9.61 20.89
N LEU A 236 1.23 -9.39 22.03
CA LEU A 236 2.57 -8.80 22.10
C LEU A 236 3.70 -9.83 22.04
N ASN A 237 3.41 -11.10 22.32
CA ASN A 237 4.42 -12.12 22.58
C ASN A 237 4.32 -13.35 21.66
N GLY A 238 3.27 -13.44 20.84
CA GLY A 238 3.09 -14.53 19.90
C GLY A 238 4.19 -14.58 18.84
N PRO A 239 4.40 -15.76 18.21
CA PRO A 239 5.44 -15.97 17.19
C PRO A 239 5.30 -15.07 15.96
N HIS A 240 4.08 -14.55 15.72
CA HIS A 240 3.76 -13.64 14.61
C HIS A 240 3.43 -12.22 15.07
N ALA A 241 3.78 -11.83 16.30
CA ALA A 241 3.48 -10.50 16.84
C ALA A 241 4.02 -9.36 15.95
N VAL A 242 5.15 -9.57 15.28
CA VAL A 242 5.74 -8.58 14.36
C VAL A 242 4.91 -8.37 13.09
N ASP A 243 4.15 -9.37 12.66
CA ASP A 243 3.27 -9.29 11.49
C ASP A 243 1.93 -8.61 11.82
N LYS A 244 1.66 -8.37 13.11
CA LYS A 244 0.49 -7.63 13.62
C LYS A 244 0.72 -6.12 13.66
N ALA A 245 1.91 -5.66 13.24
CA ALA A 245 2.25 -4.26 13.11
C ALA A 245 1.32 -3.53 12.14
N VAL A 246 1.12 -2.23 12.37
CA VAL A 246 0.47 -1.34 11.40
C VAL A 246 1.55 -0.70 10.54
N LEU A 247 1.49 -0.91 9.24
CA LEU A 247 2.47 -0.45 8.26
C LEU A 247 1.95 0.81 7.57
N LEU A 248 2.72 1.90 7.62
CA LEU A 248 2.49 3.04 6.73
C LEU A 248 3.25 2.80 5.43
N GLN A 249 2.53 2.78 4.32
CA GLN A 249 3.09 2.56 2.99
C GLN A 249 2.59 3.60 1.98
N TYR A 250 3.32 3.74 0.87
CA TYR A 250 2.89 4.52 -0.28
C TYR A 250 2.96 3.71 -1.58
N SER A 251 2.16 4.11 -2.56
CA SER A 251 2.23 3.58 -3.92
C SER A 251 2.23 4.72 -4.94
N VAL A 252 3.00 4.55 -6.00
CA VAL A 252 3.11 5.49 -7.15
C VAL A 252 2.57 4.88 -8.45
N ASN A 253 1.95 3.70 -8.36
CA ASN A 253 1.40 2.94 -9.49
C ASN A 253 0.05 2.32 -9.12
N ASN A 254 -0.81 3.15 -8.51
CA ASN A 254 -2.18 2.82 -8.14
C ASN A 254 -2.34 1.50 -7.35
N GLY A 255 -1.41 1.25 -6.43
CA GLY A 255 -1.48 0.12 -5.51
C GLY A 255 -0.99 -1.21 -6.06
N ILE A 256 -0.36 -1.25 -7.25
CA ILE A 256 0.32 -2.45 -7.76
C ILE A 256 1.48 -2.84 -6.82
N THR A 257 2.38 -1.89 -6.53
CA THR A 257 3.46 -2.07 -5.55
C THR A 257 3.36 -1.04 -4.45
N TRP A 258 3.70 -1.45 -3.23
CA TRP A 258 3.65 -0.62 -2.04
C TRP A 258 5.01 -0.58 -1.36
N HIS A 259 5.46 0.63 -1.04
CA HIS A 259 6.74 0.89 -0.38
C HIS A 259 6.54 1.32 1.06
N VAL A 260 7.32 0.75 1.97
CA VAL A 260 7.23 1.04 3.41
C VAL A 260 7.84 2.40 3.74
N ILE A 261 7.07 3.24 4.43
CA ILE A 261 7.55 4.47 5.07
C ILE A 261 7.92 4.19 6.53
N ALA A 262 7.04 3.49 7.25
CA ALA A 262 7.21 3.19 8.66
C ALA A 262 6.47 1.92 9.08
N GLN A 263 6.98 1.26 10.11
CA GLN A 263 6.37 0.10 10.74
C GLN A 263 6.09 0.42 12.21
N HIS A 264 4.88 0.17 12.68
CA HIS A 264 4.45 0.48 14.05
C HIS A 264 4.15 -0.83 14.77
N GLN A 265 5.05 -1.25 15.65
CA GLN A 265 4.94 -2.53 16.35
C GLN A 265 3.93 -2.44 17.50
N PRO A 266 3.10 -3.47 17.75
CA PRO A 266 2.08 -3.40 18.81
C PRO A 266 2.63 -3.01 20.18
N LYS A 267 3.78 -3.59 20.57
CA LYS A 267 4.46 -3.33 21.84
C LYS A 267 4.81 -1.84 22.06
N ASP A 268 5.08 -1.12 20.99
CA ASP A 268 5.52 0.28 21.03
C ASP A 268 4.33 1.25 20.95
N PHE A 269 3.12 0.78 20.63
CA PHE A 269 1.93 1.60 20.36
C PHE A 269 0.72 1.22 21.24
N THR A 270 0.94 0.53 22.36
CA THR A 270 -0.13 0.21 23.34
C THR A 270 -0.74 1.44 24.04
N GLN A 271 -0.10 2.60 23.89
CA GLN A 271 -0.65 3.91 24.22
C GLN A 271 -0.70 4.77 22.95
N ALA A 272 -1.68 5.66 22.85
CA ALA A 272 -1.79 6.57 21.72
C ALA A 272 -0.51 7.38 21.54
N GLN A 273 -0.02 7.47 20.30
CA GLN A 273 1.13 8.28 19.94
C GLN A 273 0.84 9.11 18.70
N ARG A 274 1.25 10.38 18.74
CA ARG A 274 1.28 11.23 17.56
C ARG A 274 2.62 11.09 16.83
N VAL A 275 2.58 10.58 15.62
CA VAL A 275 3.77 10.34 14.79
C VAL A 275 3.84 11.31 13.61
N SER A 276 5.05 11.50 13.07
CA SER A 276 5.33 12.45 11.99
C SER A 276 6.46 11.92 11.12
N TYR A 277 6.15 11.54 9.88
CA TYR A 277 7.14 11.07 8.91
C TYR A 277 7.36 12.09 7.81
N ASN A 278 8.58 12.17 7.28
CA ASN A 278 8.85 12.96 6.08
C ASN A 278 8.32 12.20 4.86
N VAL A 279 7.74 12.93 3.90
CA VAL A 279 7.35 12.33 2.61
C VAL A 279 8.62 11.93 1.85
N PRO A 280 8.78 10.63 1.47
CA PRO A 280 9.90 10.14 0.68
C PRO A 280 10.09 10.92 -0.62
N LEU A 281 11.31 11.04 -1.12
CA LEU A 281 11.58 11.84 -2.33
C LEU A 281 10.86 11.27 -3.55
N GLU A 282 10.84 9.95 -3.65
CA GLU A 282 10.21 9.17 -4.70
C GLU A 282 8.68 9.32 -4.69
N ALA A 283 8.11 9.64 -3.52
CA ALA A 283 6.68 9.88 -3.35
C ALA A 283 6.29 11.34 -3.63
N ARG A 284 7.21 12.26 -3.96
CA ARG A 284 6.90 13.67 -4.24
C ARG A 284 6.46 13.87 -5.69
N MET A 285 5.34 13.26 -6.03
CA MET A 285 4.75 13.31 -7.36
C MET A 285 3.22 13.33 -7.27
N LYS A 286 2.55 13.41 -8.43
CA LYS A 286 1.10 13.27 -8.54
C LYS A 286 0.71 11.80 -8.54
N GLY A 287 -0.50 11.50 -8.07
CA GLY A 287 -1.09 10.16 -8.12
C GLY A 287 -0.59 9.23 -7.02
N VAL A 288 -0.08 9.75 -5.91
CA VAL A 288 0.44 8.91 -4.82
C VAL A 288 -0.69 8.48 -3.89
N LEU A 289 -0.76 7.19 -3.61
CA LEU A 289 -1.61 6.62 -2.56
C LEU A 289 -0.81 6.47 -1.27
N LEU A 290 -1.43 6.75 -0.14
CA LEU A 290 -0.93 6.36 1.18
C LEU A 290 -1.85 5.28 1.75
N ARG A 291 -1.29 4.29 2.46
CA ARG A 291 -2.10 3.31 3.18
C ARG A 291 -1.55 2.95 4.56
N TRP A 292 -2.47 2.61 5.45
CA TRP A 292 -2.21 1.98 6.74
C TRP A 292 -2.65 0.52 6.67
N TRP A 293 -1.64 -0.37 6.66
CA TRP A 293 -1.64 -1.82 6.55
C TRP A 293 -1.61 -2.63 7.85
N GLN A 294 -2.60 -3.41 8.29
CA GLN A 294 -2.34 -4.48 9.28
C GLN A 294 -2.32 -5.86 8.58
N PRO A 295 -1.14 -6.50 8.40
CA PRO A 295 -1.05 -7.76 7.65
C PRO A 295 -1.68 -8.97 8.33
N ARG A 296 -1.52 -9.11 9.65
CA ARG A 296 -2.04 -10.26 10.40
C ARG A 296 -2.80 -9.81 11.63
N HIS A 297 -3.87 -10.53 11.96
CA HIS A 297 -4.67 -10.38 13.17
C HIS A 297 -5.41 -11.69 13.46
N ASN A 298 -5.84 -11.90 14.70
CA ASN A 298 -6.56 -13.11 15.12
C ASN A 298 -8.09 -12.96 14.97
N GLY A 299 -8.56 -12.23 13.95
CA GLY A 299 -9.98 -11.98 13.72
C GLY A 299 -10.61 -10.90 14.60
N THR A 300 -11.95 -10.83 14.60
CA THR A 300 -12.71 -9.86 15.38
C THR A 300 -12.55 -10.11 16.87
N GLY A 301 -12.43 -9.04 17.66
CA GLY A 301 -12.14 -9.11 19.10
C GLY A 301 -10.65 -9.17 19.43
N HIS A 302 -9.77 -9.20 18.42
CA HIS A 302 -8.33 -9.30 18.62
C HIS A 302 -7.51 -8.34 17.77
N ASP A 303 -6.34 -7.97 18.30
CA ASP A 303 -5.28 -7.20 17.62
C ASP A 303 -5.79 -5.87 17.04
N GLN A 304 -6.70 -5.21 17.75
CA GLN A 304 -7.34 -3.99 17.25
C GLN A 304 -6.40 -2.79 17.29
N TRP A 305 -6.69 -1.80 16.44
CA TRP A 305 -5.96 -0.55 16.40
C TRP A 305 -6.89 0.60 15.99
N ALA A 306 -6.48 1.82 16.31
CA ALA A 306 -7.23 3.02 16.02
C ALA A 306 -6.32 4.10 15.42
N LEU A 307 -6.83 4.78 14.40
CA LEU A 307 -6.17 5.85 13.67
C LEU A 307 -6.95 7.14 13.81
N ASP A 308 -6.25 8.25 14.05
CA ASP A 308 -6.88 9.56 14.19
C ASP A 308 -5.98 10.69 13.70
N HIS A 309 -6.53 11.88 13.49
CA HIS A 309 -5.86 13.12 13.09
C HIS A 309 -4.88 12.94 11.92
N VAL A 310 -5.33 12.24 10.88
CA VAL A 310 -4.54 12.02 9.67
C VAL A 310 -4.40 13.34 8.92
N GLU A 311 -3.16 13.75 8.65
CA GLU A 311 -2.85 14.99 7.98
C GLU A 311 -1.62 14.86 7.08
N VAL A 312 -1.72 15.38 5.85
CA VAL A 312 -0.55 15.64 5.00
C VAL A 312 -0.26 17.13 4.99
N VAL A 313 0.92 17.49 5.50
CA VAL A 313 1.37 18.88 5.63
C VAL A 313 2.26 19.26 4.46
N LEU A 314 1.96 20.39 3.83
CA LEU A 314 2.74 20.96 2.73
C LEU A 314 4.01 21.68 3.22
N VAL A 315 5.01 21.80 2.34
CA VAL A 315 6.20 22.62 2.61
C VAL A 315 5.77 24.08 2.80
N SER A 316 6.15 24.68 3.93
CA SER A 316 5.88 26.10 4.19
C SER A 316 6.49 26.99 3.10
N THR A 317 5.66 27.85 2.50
CA THR A 317 6.08 28.87 1.51
C THR A 317 7.18 29.79 2.06
N ARG A 318 7.22 30.04 3.38
CA ARG A 318 8.30 30.82 4.03
C ARG A 318 9.66 30.11 3.98
N LYS A 319 9.70 28.79 4.22
CA LYS A 319 10.94 27.99 4.09
C LYS A 319 11.41 27.91 2.63
N GLN A 320 10.47 27.82 1.68
CA GLN A 320 10.78 27.81 0.25
C GLN A 320 11.41 29.14 -0.21
N ASN A 321 10.84 30.28 0.21
CA ASN A 321 11.42 31.60 -0.05
C ASN A 321 12.80 31.76 0.59
N TYR A 322 13.00 31.25 1.81
CA TYR A 322 14.30 31.25 2.47
C TYR A 322 15.35 30.42 1.70
N MET A 323 15.00 29.18 1.30
CA MET A 323 15.90 28.31 0.53
C MET A 323 16.21 28.88 -0.87
N MET A 324 15.22 29.40 -1.59
CA MET A 324 15.47 30.04 -2.90
C MET A 324 16.36 31.28 -2.77
N ASN A 325 16.15 32.10 -1.73
CA ASN A 325 17.00 33.26 -1.46
C ASN A 325 18.43 32.84 -1.07
N PHE A 326 18.59 31.77 -0.28
CA PHE A 326 19.89 31.23 0.10
C PHE A 326 20.66 30.68 -1.11
N SER A 327 20.00 29.90 -1.98
CA SER A 327 20.60 29.38 -3.22
C SER A 327 21.00 30.48 -4.19
N ARG A 328 20.18 31.53 -4.33
CA ARG A 328 20.53 32.73 -5.12
C ARG A 328 21.75 33.44 -4.56
N GLN A 329 21.84 33.62 -3.24
CA GLN A 329 23.00 34.25 -2.59
C GLN A 329 24.28 33.42 -2.73
N HIS A 330 24.19 32.09 -2.61
CA HIS A 330 25.34 31.20 -2.79
C HIS A 330 25.82 31.17 -4.25
N GLY A 331 24.90 31.10 -5.21
CA GLY A 331 25.21 31.17 -6.65
C GLY A 331 25.89 32.48 -7.04
N LEU A 332 25.38 33.61 -6.52
CA LEU A 332 26.01 34.92 -6.70
C LEU A 332 27.40 34.99 -6.06
N ARG A 333 27.59 34.50 -4.83
CA ARG A 333 28.92 34.44 -4.19
C ARG A 333 29.92 33.60 -4.98
N HIS A 334 29.50 32.45 -5.52
CA HIS A 334 30.36 31.64 -6.38
C HIS A 334 30.72 32.35 -7.70
N PHE A 335 29.77 33.05 -8.31
CA PHE A 335 29.99 33.85 -9.52
C PHE A 335 30.99 35.00 -9.26
N TYR A 336 30.79 35.77 -8.20
CA TYR A 336 31.70 36.87 -7.83
C TYR A 336 33.09 36.37 -7.46
N ASN A 337 33.21 35.25 -6.74
CA ASN A 337 34.50 34.66 -6.39
C ASN A 337 35.25 34.11 -7.61
N ARG A 338 34.56 33.51 -8.60
CA ARG A 338 35.17 33.12 -9.87
C ARG A 338 35.67 34.33 -10.66
N ARG A 339 34.85 35.38 -10.75
CA ARG A 339 35.20 36.63 -11.46
C ARG A 339 36.36 37.38 -10.81
N ARG A 340 36.46 37.38 -9.48
CA ARG A 340 37.61 37.96 -8.76
C ARG A 340 38.91 37.17 -8.98
N ARG A 341 38.81 35.84 -9.11
CA ARG A 341 39.97 34.98 -9.42
C ARG A 341 40.45 35.13 -10.87
N SER A 342 39.54 35.38 -11.82
CA SER A 342 39.92 35.62 -13.23
C SER A 342 40.57 36.99 -13.43
N LEU A 343 40.14 38.02 -12.69
CA LEU A 343 40.70 39.38 -12.78
C LEU A 343 42.05 39.58 -12.09
N ARG A 344 42.50 38.63 -11.25
CA ARG A 344 43.83 38.65 -10.61
C ARG A 344 44.91 37.87 -11.38
N ARG A 345 44.58 37.36 -12.57
CA ARG A 345 45.48 36.50 -13.37
C ARG A 345 46.11 37.17 -14.60
N TYR A 346 45.98 38.49 -14.75
CA TYR A 346 46.70 39.24 -15.77
C TYR A 346 47.53 40.34 -15.08
N PRO A 347 48.88 40.24 -15.11
CA PRO A 347 49.79 41.34 -14.78
C PRO A 347 49.65 42.51 -15.74
#